data_AF-D5VN90-F1
#
_entry.id   AF-D5VN90-F1
#
_cell.length_a   1.000
_cell.length_b   1.000
_cell.length_c   1.000
_cell.angle_alpha   90.00
_cell.angle_beta   90.00
_cell.angle_gamma   90.00
#
_symmetry.space_group_name_H-M   'P 1'
#
loop_
_entity.id
_entity.type
_entity.pdbx_description
1 polymer ?
#
loop_
_entity_poly.entity_id
_entity_poly.type
_entity_poly.pdbx_seq_one_letter_code
_entity_poly.pdbx_strand_id
1 'polypeptide(L)'
;MIDSLPRREREVFETLCRLETGATADVRAALADPLSDSAVRTLLVRLESKGLVERSPGAHGVVYRPAQATPRPSRSGPCAG
;
A
#
# COMPACT_ATOMS: atom_id res chain seq x y z
N MET A 1 13.42 -3.61 10.64
CA MET A 1 13.91 -2.32 10.09
C MET A 1 13.85 -2.44 8.58
N ILE A 2 13.27 -1.48 7.87
CA ILE A 2 13.00 -1.48 6.41
C ILE A 2 14.22 -1.80 5.51
N ASP A 3 15.43 -1.83 6.08
CA ASP A 3 16.68 -2.28 5.47
C ASP A 3 16.68 -3.77 5.04
N SER A 4 15.83 -4.61 5.64
CA SER A 4 15.68 -6.03 5.25
C SER A 4 14.57 -6.27 4.22
N LEU A 5 13.98 -5.23 3.63
CA LEU A 5 12.98 -5.43 2.59
C LEU A 5 13.67 -5.87 1.29
N PRO A 6 13.27 -7.02 0.71
CA PRO A 6 13.76 -7.42 -0.60
C PRO A 6 13.38 -6.34 -1.61
N ARG A 7 14.26 -6.16 -2.61
CA ARG A 7 14.14 -5.13 -3.66
C ARG A 7 12.71 -4.96 -4.19
N ARG A 8 11.99 -6.07 -4.42
CA ARG A 8 10.61 -6.08 -4.89
C ARG A 8 9.58 -5.48 -3.92
N GLU A 9 9.68 -5.79 -2.62
CA GLU A 9 8.77 -5.18 -1.63
C GLU A 9 9.01 -3.67 -1.56
N ARG A 10 10.28 -3.26 -1.61
CA ARG A 10 10.65 -1.84 -1.63
C ARG A 10 10.12 -1.13 -2.88
N GLU A 11 10.28 -1.70 -4.07
CA GLU A 11 9.77 -1.09 -5.32
C GLU A 11 8.24 -0.92 -5.27
N VAL A 12 7.50 -1.94 -4.84
CA VAL A 12 6.03 -1.84 -4.67
C VAL A 12 5.67 -0.74 -3.68
N PHE A 13 6.38 -0.68 -2.55
CA PHE A 13 6.14 0.33 -1.52
C PHE A 13 6.47 1.75 -2.01
N GLU A 14 7.59 1.94 -2.70
CA GLU A 14 7.99 3.23 -3.29
C GLU A 14 6.99 3.68 -4.35
N THR A 15 6.53 2.79 -5.22
CA THR A 15 5.47 3.08 -6.20
C THR A 15 4.16 3.47 -5.51
N LEU A 16 3.74 2.72 -4.50
CA LEU A 16 2.53 3.03 -3.75
C LEU A 16 2.65 4.37 -3.00
N CYS A 17 3.84 4.68 -2.49
CA CYS A 17 4.14 5.96 -1.84
C CYS A 17 3.99 7.14 -2.82
N ARG A 18 4.43 6.98 -4.08
CA ARG A 18 4.23 7.98 -5.14
C ARG A 18 2.76 8.14 -5.55
N LEU A 19 2.00 7.05 -5.54
CA LEU A 19 0.57 7.07 -5.88
C LEU A 19 -0.31 7.62 -4.76
N GLU A 20 0.20 7.65 -3.51
CA GLU A 20 -0.53 7.94 -2.27
C GLU A 20 -1.65 6.94 -1.94
N THR A 21 -2.42 6.48 -2.92
CA THR A 21 -3.45 5.44 -2.81
C THR A 21 -3.73 4.84 -4.19
N GLY A 22 -3.85 3.50 -4.27
CA GLY A 22 -4.18 2.82 -5.53
C GLY A 22 -4.57 1.36 -5.35
N ALA A 23 -5.28 0.79 -6.33
CA ALA A 23 -5.58 -0.63 -6.35
C ALA A 23 -4.37 -1.45 -6.84
N THR A 24 -4.43 -2.78 -6.73
CA THR A 24 -3.37 -3.68 -7.25
C THR A 24 -3.02 -3.37 -8.71
N ALA A 25 -4.04 -3.06 -9.53
CA ALA A 25 -3.86 -2.73 -10.95
C ALA A 25 -3.11 -1.41 -11.15
N ASP A 26 -3.41 -0.37 -10.36
CA ASP A 26 -2.73 0.93 -10.44
C ASP A 26 -1.26 0.80 -10.04
N VAL A 27 -1.00 0.11 -8.93
CA VAL A 27 0.36 -0.17 -8.47
C VAL A 27 1.14 -0.95 -9.52
N ARG A 28 0.51 -1.97 -10.13
CA ARG A 28 1.10 -2.75 -11.21
C ARG A 28 1.42 -1.91 -12.44
N ALA A 29 0.51 -1.00 -12.83
CA ALA A 29 0.69 -0.14 -13.99
C ALA A 29 1.79 0.92 -13.78
N ALA A 30 1.97 1.37 -12.53
CA ALA A 30 2.99 2.35 -12.16
C ALA A 30 4.36 1.74 -11.81
N LEU A 31 4.47 0.41 -11.70
CA LEU A 31 5.75 -0.27 -11.50
C LEU A 31 6.58 -0.22 -12.78
N ALA A 32 7.86 0.14 -12.63
CA ALA A 32 8.80 0.18 -13.76
C ALA A 32 9.08 -1.22 -14.34
N ASP A 33 9.10 -2.24 -13.47
CA ASP A 33 9.19 -3.65 -13.87
C ASP A 33 7.87 -4.35 -13.50
N PRO A 34 7.00 -4.63 -14.49
CA PRO A 34 5.66 -5.13 -14.22
C PRO A 34 5.72 -6.55 -13.67
N LEU A 35 5.23 -6.71 -12.45
CA LEU A 35 4.99 -8.02 -11.83
C LEU A 35 3.62 -8.58 -12.25
N SER A 36 3.43 -9.88 -12.05
CA SER A 36 2.11 -10.52 -12.13
C SER A 36 1.18 -10.00 -11.03
N ASP A 37 -0.11 -9.92 -11.31
CA ASP A 37 -1.12 -9.42 -10.36
C ASP A 37 -1.08 -10.16 -9.01
N SER A 38 -0.95 -11.49 -9.06
CA SER A 38 -0.76 -12.34 -7.88
C SER A 38 0.47 -11.95 -7.05
N ALA A 39 1.59 -11.63 -7.71
CA ALA A 39 2.82 -11.24 -7.03
C ALA A 39 2.68 -9.87 -6.36
N VAL A 40 2.10 -8.89 -7.06
CA VAL A 40 1.82 -7.56 -6.48
C VAL A 40 0.90 -7.69 -5.27
N ARG A 41 -0.17 -8.47 -5.38
CA ARG A 41 -1.09 -8.72 -4.27
C ARG A 41 -0.39 -9.37 -3.08
N THR A 42 0.45 -10.38 -3.29
CA THR A 42 1.23 -11.01 -2.20
C THR A 42 2.18 -10.01 -1.54
N LEU A 43 2.85 -9.14 -2.30
CA LEU A 43 3.75 -8.13 -1.75
C LEU A 43 2.97 -7.09 -0.94
N LEU A 44 1.82 -6.62 -1.42
CA LEU A 44 0.94 -5.70 -0.69
C LEU A 44 0.44 -6.30 0.64
N VAL A 45 0.04 -7.57 0.64
CA VAL A 45 -0.37 -8.29 1.86
C VAL A 45 0.80 -8.43 2.84
N ARG A 46 2.02 -8.69 2.36
CA ARG A 46 3.21 -8.76 3.22
C ARG A 46 3.54 -7.39 3.83
N LEU A 47 3.46 -6.32 3.04
CA LEU A 47 3.67 -4.96 3.52
C LEU A 47 2.59 -4.55 4.53
N GLU A 48 1.35 -4.99 4.32
CA GLU A 48 0.23 -4.77 5.24
C GLU A 48 0.41 -5.51 6.56
N SER A 49 0.78 -6.80 6.50
CA SER A 49 1.13 -7.57 7.70
C SER A 49 2.32 -6.99 8.49
N LYS A 50 3.21 -6.23 7.82
CA LYS A 50 4.31 -5.50 8.45
C LYS A 50 3.91 -4.12 9.01
N GLY A 51 2.67 -3.68 8.78
CA GLY A 51 2.19 -2.34 9.17
C GLY A 51 2.77 -1.20 8.33
N LEU A 52 3.27 -1.50 7.12
CA LEU A 52 3.80 -0.49 6.19
C LEU A 52 2.72 0.01 5.23
N VAL A 53 1.71 -0.81 4.95
CA VAL A 53 0.61 -0.52 4.03
C VAL A 53 -0.71 -0.79 4.75
N GLU A 54 -1.73 -0.02 4.43
CA GLU A 54 -3.09 -0.25 4.89
C GLU A 54 -3.99 -0.54 3.70
N ARG A 55 -4.89 -1.51 3.89
CA ARG A 55 -5.95 -1.82 2.95
C ARG A 55 -7.20 -1.02 3.32
N SER A 56 -7.79 -0.32 2.36
CA SER A 56 -9.02 0.46 2.55
C SER A 56 -10.05 0.13 1.45
N PRO A 57 -11.36 0.13 1.76
CA PRO A 57 -12.39 0.07 0.74
C PRO A 57 -12.46 1.40 -0.02
N GLY A 58 -12.28 1.36 -1.33
CA GLY A 58 -12.41 2.48 -2.25
C GLY A 58 -13.61 2.34 -3.20
N ALA A 59 -13.84 3.37 -4.00
CA ALA A 59 -14.99 3.44 -4.92
C ALA A 59 -15.05 2.30 -5.95
N HIS A 60 -13.88 1.82 -6.39
CA HIS A 60 -13.75 0.77 -7.41
C HIS A 60 -13.26 -0.58 -6.84
N GLY A 61 -13.40 -0.78 -5.52
CA GLY A 61 -12.99 -2.00 -4.85
C GLY A 61 -11.95 -1.76 -3.77
N VAL A 62 -10.97 -2.64 -3.65
CA VAL A 62 -9.95 -2.56 -2.59
C VAL A 62 -8.79 -1.70 -3.06
N VAL A 63 -8.48 -0.66 -2.30
CA VAL A 63 -7.30 0.17 -2.50
C VAL A 63 -6.30 -0.04 -1.37
N TYR A 64 -5.03 0.17 -1.67
CA TYR A 64 -3.95 0.15 -0.71
C TYR A 64 -3.39 1.56 -0.57
N ARG A 65 -2.89 1.89 0.62
CA ARG A 65 -2.22 3.16 0.91
C ARG A 65 -1.00 2.94 1.82
N PRO A 66 0.07 3.74 1.72
CA PRO A 66 1.23 3.63 2.59
C PRO A 66 0.89 4.13 4.01
N ALA A 67 1.09 3.29 5.03
CA ALA A 67 0.85 3.63 6.44
C ALA A 67 1.83 4.69 6.98
N GLN A 68 3.02 4.79 6.39
CA GLN A 68 4.13 5.61 6.88
C GLN A 68 4.22 7.00 6.20
N ALA A 69 3.39 7.30 5.20
CA ALA A 69 3.55 8.52 4.39
C ALA A 69 2.82 9.75 4.93
N THR A 70 2.15 9.69 6.08
CA THR A 70 1.60 10.91 6.68
C THR A 70 1.57 10.84 8.20
N PRO A 71 2.36 11.66 8.91
CA PRO A 71 1.94 12.14 10.22
C PRO A 71 0.75 13.08 10.00
N ARG A 72 -0.45 12.53 9.83
CA ARG A 72 -1.69 13.29 9.95
C ARG A 72 -2.31 12.96 11.32
N PRO A 73 -2.25 13.87 12.30
CA PRO A 73 -3.03 13.71 13.51
C PRO A 73 -4.49 14.00 13.17
N SER A 74 -5.24 12.99 12.75
CA SER A 74 -6.69 13.08 12.73
C SER A 74 -7.27 12.02 13.64
N ARG A 75 -7.31 12.41 14.92
CA ARG A 75 -8.41 12.11 15.81
C ARG A 75 -9.72 12.21 15.04
N SER A 76 -10.34 11.07 14.77
CA SER A 76 -11.79 10.96 14.73
C SER A 76 -12.14 9.69 15.48
N GLY A 77 -12.34 9.89 16.79
CA GLY A 77 -12.98 8.94 17.67
C GLY A 77 -14.42 8.63 17.23
N PRO A 78 -15.08 7.73 17.96
CA PRO A 78 -16.13 6.85 17.46
C PRO A 78 -17.43 7.59 17.13
N CYS A 79 -18.13 7.13 16.10
CA CYS A 79 -19.58 7.32 16.00
C CYS A 79 -20.24 6.56 17.15
N ALA A 80 -20.55 7.29 18.23
CA ALA A 80 -21.57 6.94 19.20
C ALA A 80 -22.46 8.18 19.37
N GLY A 81 -23.75 8.04 19.10
CA GLY A 81 -24.77 9.09 19.16
C GLY A 81 -25.99 8.71 18.35
#